data_AF-A0A7V6WJ06-F1
#
_entry.id   AF-A0A7V6WJ06-F1
#
_cell.length_a   1.000
_cell.length_b   1.000
_cell.length_c   1.000
_cell.angle_alpha   90.00
_cell.angle_beta   90.00
_cell.angle_gamma   90.00
#
_symmetry.space_group_name_H-M   'P 1'
#
loop_
_entity.id
_entity.type
_entity.pdbx_description
1 polymer ?
#
loop_
_entity_poly.entity_id
_entity_poly.type
_entity_poly.pdbx_seq_one_letter_code
_entity_poly.pdbx_strand_id
1 'polypeptide(L)'
;MSNLEKDLTLTHLASLVHLNSSYLSRLFKSNTGVSLSNFVREARIEKAKFLLKSEKNKPLKVISEEVGFSNIHHFCNTFKRTEGMTPVEFRTTEKGMI
;
A
#
# COMPACT_ATOMS: atom_id res chain seq x y z
N MET A 1 -14.74 7.93 6.88
CA MET A 1 -14.71 6.82 5.91
C MET A 1 -13.52 7.06 4.98
N SER A 2 -12.47 6.27 5.14
CA SER A 2 -11.15 6.51 4.55
C SER A 2 -11.13 5.98 3.10
N ASN A 3 -11.15 6.88 2.11
CA ASN A 3 -11.14 6.57 0.67
C ASN A 3 -9.75 6.06 0.19
N LEU A 4 -9.35 4.88 0.63
CA LEU A 4 -8.09 4.24 0.20
C LEU A 4 -8.20 3.51 -1.15
N GLU A 5 -9.41 3.36 -1.70
CA GLU A 5 -9.71 2.55 -2.89
C GLU A 5 -9.51 3.29 -4.22
N LYS A 6 -9.31 4.62 -4.18
CA LYS A 6 -9.00 5.41 -5.36
C LYS A 6 -7.50 5.60 -5.45
N ASP A 7 -6.90 4.85 -6.37
CA ASP A 7 -5.60 5.04 -6.97
C ASP A 7 -4.73 6.08 -6.23
N LEU A 8 -4.18 5.69 -5.07
CA LEU A 8 -3.34 6.53 -4.20
C LEU A 8 -1.98 6.82 -4.85
N THR A 9 -1.95 7.08 -6.16
CA THR A 9 -0.77 7.53 -6.85
C THR A 9 -0.41 8.91 -6.31
N LEU A 10 0.89 9.23 -6.30
CA LEU A 10 1.40 10.55 -5.93
C LEU A 10 0.64 11.67 -6.67
N THR A 11 0.24 11.40 -7.91
CA THR A 11 -0.59 12.25 -8.76
C THR A 11 -2.00 12.48 -8.21
N HIS A 12 -2.67 11.44 -7.71
CA HIS A 12 -4.00 11.59 -7.10
C HIS A 12 -3.95 12.39 -5.81
N LEU A 13 -3.01 12.07 -4.91
CA LEU A 13 -2.81 12.83 -3.67
C LEU A 13 -2.46 14.29 -3.95
N ALA A 14 -1.60 14.55 -4.94
CA ALA A 14 -1.25 15.88 -5.43
C ALA A 14 -2.46 16.63 -5.99
N SER A 15 -3.34 15.95 -6.73
CA SER A 15 -4.58 16.53 -7.26
C SER A 15 -5.59 16.90 -6.17
N LEU A 16 -5.69 16.10 -5.10
CA LEU A 16 -6.59 16.37 -3.97
C LEU A 16 -6.18 17.59 -3.14
N VAL A 17 -4.89 17.94 -3.14
CA VAL A 17 -4.36 19.10 -2.42
C VAL A 17 -3.97 20.26 -3.34
N HIS A 18 -4.28 20.16 -4.65
CA HIS A 18 -3.91 21.14 -5.69
C HIS A 18 -2.41 21.50 -5.72
N LEU A 19 -1.53 20.59 -5.32
CA LEU A 19 -0.07 20.79 -5.35
C LEU A 19 0.55 19.97 -6.46
N ASN A 20 1.69 20.42 -6.97
CA ASN A 20 2.49 19.56 -7.84
C ASN A 20 3.06 18.38 -7.02
N SER A 21 3.14 17.20 -7.62
CA SER A 21 3.55 15.96 -6.96
C SER A 21 4.97 16.00 -6.39
N SER A 22 5.89 16.70 -7.06
CA SER A 22 7.26 16.92 -6.60
C SER A 22 7.34 17.83 -5.37
N TYR A 23 6.53 18.88 -5.32
CA TYR A 23 6.43 19.83 -4.23
C TYR A 23 5.77 19.18 -3.02
N LEU A 24 4.68 18.44 -3.23
CA LEU A 24 4.06 17.64 -2.17
C LEU A 24 5.04 16.61 -1.60
N SER A 25 5.80 15.91 -2.44
CA SER A 25 6.83 14.95 -1.99
C SER A 25 7.93 15.63 -1.17
N ARG A 26 8.42 16.79 -1.61
CA ARG A 26 9.44 17.58 -0.91
C ARG A 26 8.94 18.12 0.42
N LEU A 27 7.73 18.68 0.43
CA LEU A 27 7.08 19.23 1.61
C LEU A 27 6.80 18.13 2.62
N PHE A 28 6.23 17.00 2.20
CA PHE A 28 5.98 15.85 3.07
C PHE A 28 7.27 15.34 3.69
N LYS A 29 8.33 15.15 2.89
CA LYS A 29 9.64 14.72 3.41
C LYS A 29 10.24 15.74 4.37
N SER A 30 10.13 17.03 4.08
CA SER A 30 10.64 18.09 4.97
C SER A 30 9.93 18.12 6.32
N ASN A 31 8.65 17.78 6.37
CA ASN A 31 7.86 17.80 7.61
C ASN A 31 7.91 16.46 8.39
N THR A 32 8.01 15.33 7.68
CA THR A 32 7.91 13.98 8.29
C THR A 32 9.23 13.22 8.34
N GLY A 33 10.25 13.68 7.63
CA GLY A 33 11.53 12.98 7.46
C GLY A 33 11.51 11.81 6.47
N VAL A 34 10.32 11.32 6.07
CA VAL A 34 10.15 10.16 5.18
C VAL A 34 9.60 10.57 3.82
N SER A 35 9.94 9.83 2.75
CA SER A 35 9.37 10.13 1.43
C SER A 35 7.90 9.73 1.38
N LEU A 36 7.08 10.57 0.75
CA LEU A 36 5.65 10.27 0.57
C LEU A 36 5.42 8.94 -0.16
N SER A 37 6.29 8.61 -1.13
CA SER A 37 6.25 7.32 -1.83
C SER A 37 6.48 6.11 -0.92
N ASN A 38 7.38 6.23 0.08
CA ASN A 38 7.62 5.18 1.06
C ASN A 38 6.42 5.05 1.99
N PHE A 39 5.91 6.18 2.50
CA PHE A 39 4.76 6.22 3.37
C PHE A 39 3.51 5.58 2.72
N VAL A 40 3.21 5.94 1.47
CA VAL A 40 2.10 5.35 0.70
C VAL A 40 2.31 3.85 0.50
N ARG A 41 3.53 3.43 0.16
CA ARG A 41 3.85 2.00 0.00
C ARG A 41 3.59 1.23 1.29
N GLU A 42 4.06 1.72 2.43
CA GLU A 42 3.84 1.09 3.74
C GLU A 42 2.35 1.02 4.08
N ALA A 43 1.61 2.11 3.90
CA ALA A 43 0.16 2.13 4.13
C ALA A 43 -0.59 1.11 3.26
N ARG A 44 -0.20 0.94 1.99
CA ARG A 44 -0.78 -0.08 1.09
C ARG A 44 -0.48 -1.49 1.56
N ILE A 45 0.76 -1.76 2.02
CA ILE A 45 1.13 -3.08 2.55
C ILE A 45 0.36 -3.39 3.83
N GLU A 46 0.22 -2.44 4.74
CA GLU A 46 -0.58 -2.61 5.96
C GLU A 46 -2.05 -2.93 5.66
N LYS A 47 -2.66 -2.23 4.69
CA LYS A 47 -4.01 -2.57 4.22
C LYS A 47 -4.06 -3.96 3.59
N ALA A 48 -3.06 -4.35 2.81
CA ALA A 48 -3.00 -5.67 2.22
C ALA A 48 -2.90 -6.77 3.28
N LYS A 49 -2.11 -6.57 4.34
CA LYS A 49 -2.02 -7.50 5.49
C LYS A 49 -3.37 -7.71 6.13
N PHE A 50 -4.11 -6.63 6.39
CA PHE A 50 -5.47 -6.70 6.91
C PHE A 50 -6.37 -7.56 6.02
N LEU A 51 -6.43 -7.26 4.71
CA LEU A 51 -7.27 -7.99 3.74
C LEU A 51 -6.88 -9.47 3.63
N LEU A 52 -5.57 -9.77 3.64
CA LEU A 52 -5.07 -11.16 3.59
C LEU A 52 -5.51 -11.98 4.81
N LYS A 53 -5.68 -11.36 5.98
CA LYS A 53 -6.14 -12.03 7.20
C LYS A 53 -7.66 -12.09 7.31
N SER A 54 -8.34 -10.99 6.99
CA SER A 54 -9.80 -10.89 7.12
C SER A 54 -10.54 -11.63 6.00
N GLU A 55 -9.94 -11.75 4.82
CA GLU A 55 -10.58 -12.30 3.62
C GLU A 55 -9.76 -13.44 3.00
N LYS A 56 -9.66 -14.58 3.71
CA LYS A 56 -8.81 -15.73 3.34
C LYS A 56 -9.00 -16.24 1.90
N ASN A 57 -10.22 -16.11 1.35
CA ASN A 57 -10.57 -16.61 0.02
C ASN A 57 -10.46 -15.54 -1.08
N LYS A 58 -10.21 -14.27 -0.75
CA LYS A 58 -10.13 -13.20 -1.76
C LYS A 58 -8.89 -13.42 -2.64
N PRO A 59 -9.03 -13.39 -3.98
CA PRO A 59 -7.89 -13.57 -4.89
C PRO A 59 -6.84 -12.47 -4.69
N LEU A 60 -5.55 -12.84 -4.77
CA LEU A 60 -4.45 -11.87 -4.62
C LEU A 60 -4.49 -10.75 -5.66
N LYS A 61 -4.99 -11.03 -6.87
CA LYS A 61 -5.18 -10.02 -7.91
C LYS A 61 -6.13 -8.91 -7.44
N VAL A 62 -7.27 -9.29 -6.88
CA VAL A 62 -8.27 -8.35 -6.34
C VAL A 62 -7.68 -7.54 -5.18
N ILE A 63 -7.00 -8.20 -4.23
CA ILE A 63 -6.33 -7.50 -3.12
C ILE A 63 -5.29 -6.51 -3.66
N SER A 64 -4.52 -6.89 -4.68
CA SER A 64 -3.51 -6.00 -5.26
C SER A 64 -4.13 -4.75 -5.89
N GLU A 65 -5.27 -4.90 -6.58
CA GLU A 65 -6.00 -3.80 -7.18
C GLU A 65 -6.61 -2.89 -6.11
N GLU A 66 -7.25 -3.47 -5.09
CA GLU A 66 -7.86 -2.73 -3.95
C GLU A 66 -6.86 -1.90 -3.15
N VAL A 67 -5.62 -2.38 -3.02
CA VAL A 67 -4.53 -1.65 -2.34
C VAL A 67 -3.70 -0.79 -3.29
N GLY A 68 -4.18 -0.57 -4.51
CA GLY A 68 -3.64 0.41 -5.46
C GLY A 68 -2.41 -0.04 -6.25
N PHE A 69 -2.21 -1.35 -6.42
CA PHE A 69 -1.22 -1.91 -7.33
C PHE A 69 -1.89 -2.33 -8.65
N SER A 70 -1.44 -1.74 -9.76
CA SER A 70 -1.90 -2.10 -11.10
C SER A 70 -1.33 -3.43 -11.62
N ASN A 71 -0.32 -3.98 -10.96
CA ASN A 71 0.33 -5.22 -11.34
C ASN A 71 0.58 -6.11 -10.13
N ILE A 72 0.03 -7.34 -10.17
CA ILE A 72 0.14 -8.34 -9.11
C ILE A 72 1.59 -8.76 -8.82
N HIS A 73 2.46 -8.85 -9.82
CA HIS A 73 3.88 -9.17 -9.62
C HIS A 73 4.59 -8.05 -8.86
N HIS A 74 4.29 -6.79 -9.19
CA HIS A 74 4.83 -5.65 -8.46
C HIS A 74 4.35 -5.63 -7.00
N PHE A 75 3.06 -5.92 -6.77
CA PHE A 75 2.51 -6.10 -5.42
C PHE A 75 3.25 -7.20 -4.65
N CYS A 76 3.35 -8.41 -5.19
CA CYS A 76 3.99 -9.54 -4.51
C CYS A 76 5.46 -9.25 -4.17
N ASN A 77 6.22 -8.66 -5.09
CA ASN A 77 7.61 -8.28 -4.85
C ASN A 77 7.74 -7.21 -3.76
N THR A 78 6.86 -6.21 -3.81
CA THR A 78 6.84 -5.12 -2.83
C THR A 78 6.48 -5.63 -1.44
N PHE A 79 5.46 -6.49 -1.35
CA PHE A 79 5.04 -7.13 -0.11
C PHE A 79 6.16 -7.98 0.47
N LYS A 80 6.78 -8.86 -0.34
CA LYS A 80 7.91 -9.70 0.12
C LYS A 80 9.10 -8.87 0.60
N ARG A 81 9.42 -7.76 -0.09
CA ARG A 81 10.50 -6.87 0.33
C ARG A 81 10.21 -6.18 1.67
N THR A 82 8.93 -5.92 1.96
CA THR A 82 8.50 -5.19 3.15
C THR A 82 8.35 -6.13 4.35
N GLU A 83 7.69 -7.28 4.18
CA GLU A 83 7.36 -8.23 5.26
C GLU A 83 8.33 -9.41 5.38
N GLY A 84 9.24 -9.59 4.41
CA GLY A 84 10.16 -10.73 4.34
C GLY A 84 9.55 -12.03 3.83
N MET A 85 8.25 -12.07 3.54
CA MET A 85 7.53 -13.24 3.03
C MET A 85 6.48 -12.85 1.98
N THR A 86 6.08 -13.79 1.14
CA THR A 86 5.08 -13.56 0.09
C THR A 86 3.68 -13.33 0.69
N PRO A 87 2.76 -12.68 -0.06
CA PRO A 87 1.36 -12.55 0.37
C PRO A 87 0.67 -13.88 0.68
N VAL A 88 1.02 -14.95 -0.05
CA VAL A 88 0.47 -16.30 0.16
C VAL A 88 0.95 -16.87 1.50
N GLU A 89 2.26 -16.82 1.76
CA GLU A 89 2.83 -17.26 3.04
C GLU A 89 2.27 -16.43 4.21
N PHE A 90 2.16 -15.11 4.03
CA PHE A 90 1.59 -14.24 5.04
C PHE A 90 0.15 -14.64 5.38
N ARG A 91 -0.68 -14.95 4.37
CA ARG A 91 -2.07 -15.38 4.56
C ARG A 91 -2.20 -16.66 5.40
N THR A 92 -1.27 -17.60 5.26
CA THR A 92 -1.33 -18.89 5.97
C THR A 92 -0.73 -18.83 7.38
N THR A 93 0.04 -17.79 7.72
CA THR A 93 0.59 -17.62 9.07
C THR A 93 -0.46 -17.19 10.10
N GLU A 94 -0.24 -17.46 11.39
CA GLU A 94 -1.02 -16.89 12.49
C GLU A 94 -0.54 -15.49 12.92
N LYS A 95 0.57 -14.99 12.35
CA LYS A 95 1.11 -13.64 12.62
C LYS A 95 0.12 -12.57 12.15
N GLY A 96 -0.79 -12.14 13.02
CA GLY A 96 -1.75 -11.07 12.74
C GLY A 96 -2.75 -10.75 13.85
N MET A 97 -2.56 -11.30 15.07
CA MET A 97 -3.44 -11.07 16.22
C MET A 97 -2.72 -10.43 17.43
N ILE A 98 -1.57 -9.78 17.22
CA ILE A 98 -0.92 -8.99 18.27
C ILE A 98 -1.09 -7.50 18.01
#